data_AF-A0ABD1CRW9-F1
#
_entry.id   AF-A0ABD1CRW9-F1
#
_cell.length_a   1.000
_cell.length_b   1.000
_cell.length_c   1.000
_cell.angle_alpha   90.00
_cell.angle_beta   90.00
_cell.angle_gamma   90.00
#
_symmetry.space_group_name_H-M   'P 1'
#
loop_
_entity.id
_entity.type
_entity.pdbx_description
1 polymer ?
#
loop_
_entity_poly.entity_id
_entity_poly.type
_entity_poly.pdbx_seq_one_letter_code
_entity_poly.pdbx_strand_id
1 'polypeptide(L)'
;MCERIPIQQQLISCHWVRKWKFVENLIAWRLVVACIMLVVILHQPSPISATCRKQDVNSCEAICVPVTGGTTWGENITTAVDTPLEWRCELRIIVIMPTNTSIEASLPRVHPVLMKAEEEIRARQIIPPSVAIRWIFYDDQCDQARATVSAMDGTGRDCGHVILGPTCDYALAPVARIGRFIYNDGIPVITGAGYTFDFVQNKTRCEDEFFMLIRTGWLSFKRIAYFMIDLLKQ
;
A
#
# COMPACT_ATOMS: atom_id res chain seq x y z
N MET A 1 9.82 3.90 -7.69
CA MET A 1 8.83 4.75 -8.38
C MET A 1 9.10 6.23 -8.06
N CYS A 2 9.09 7.12 -9.05
CA CYS A 2 9.45 8.54 -8.90
C CYS A 2 8.43 9.31 -8.06
N GLU A 3 8.82 9.71 -6.86
CA GLU A 3 8.05 10.64 -6.02
C GLU A 3 8.20 12.04 -6.59
N ARG A 4 7.11 12.61 -7.13
CA ARG A 4 7.03 14.06 -7.23
C ARG A 4 6.88 14.59 -5.81
N ILE A 5 7.97 15.08 -5.25
CA ILE A 5 7.96 15.89 -4.03
C ILE A 5 7.01 17.07 -4.32
N PRO A 6 5.88 17.21 -3.61
CA PRO A 6 5.08 18.41 -3.72
C PRO A 6 5.90 19.54 -3.11
N ILE A 7 6.35 20.45 -3.97
CA ILE A 7 6.93 21.73 -3.59
C ILE A 7 5.99 22.36 -2.55
N GLN A 8 6.51 22.63 -1.36
CA GLN A 8 5.91 23.52 -0.38
C GLN A 8 5.51 24.82 -1.11
N GLN A 9 4.23 24.95 -1.46
CA GLN A 9 3.63 26.25 -1.65
C GLN A 9 3.59 26.91 -0.27
N GLN A 10 4.69 27.56 0.09
CA GLN A 10 4.65 28.62 1.07
C GLN A 10 3.64 29.64 0.56
N LEU A 11 2.50 29.69 1.25
CA LEU A 11 1.51 30.75 1.19
C LEU A 11 2.21 32.09 1.49
N ILE A 12 2.73 32.75 0.46
CA ILE A 12 3.02 34.17 0.51
C ILE A 12 1.66 34.87 0.36
N SER A 13 0.98 35.02 1.48
CA SER A 13 -0.13 35.95 1.62
C SER A 13 0.45 37.37 1.62
N CYS A 14 0.66 37.95 0.43
CA CYS A 14 0.91 39.38 0.27
C CYS A 14 -0.39 40.05 -0.20
N HIS A 15 -1.34 40.19 0.73
CA HIS A 15 -2.44 41.11 0.57
C HIS A 15 -1.92 42.50 0.98
N TRP A 16 -1.44 43.34 0.06
CA TRP A 16 -1.38 44.81 0.21
C TRP A 16 -0.93 45.45 -1.12
N VAL A 17 -1.84 45.55 -2.10
CA VAL A 17 -1.65 46.42 -3.27
C VAL A 17 -2.29 47.77 -2.97
N ARG A 18 -1.45 48.69 -2.48
CA ARG A 18 -1.75 50.12 -2.36
C ARG A 18 -1.58 50.74 -3.76
N LYS A 19 -2.63 51.44 -4.23
CA LYS A 19 -2.69 52.15 -5.53
C LYS A 19 -1.39 52.94 -5.81
N TRP A 20 -0.70 52.63 -6.89
CA TRP A 20 0.40 53.44 -7.43
C TRP A 20 -0.03 54.14 -8.71
N LYS A 21 0.22 55.46 -8.75
CA LYS A 21 -0.05 56.31 -9.90
C LYS A 21 0.94 55.96 -11.02
N PHE A 22 0.35 55.75 -12.18
CA PHE A 22 0.97 55.57 -13.48
C PHE A 22 1.66 56.88 -13.91
N VAL A 23 2.76 56.74 -14.65
CA VAL A 23 3.55 57.79 -15.33
C VAL A 23 4.64 58.47 -14.50
N GLU A 24 5.83 57.85 -14.52
CA GLU A 24 7.16 58.46 -14.78
C GLU A 24 8.23 57.50 -14.21
N ASN A 25 8.95 56.80 -15.10
CA ASN A 25 10.27 56.17 -14.92
C ASN A 25 10.39 54.82 -15.63
N LEU A 26 10.53 54.87 -16.96
CA LEU A 26 10.85 53.73 -17.82
C LEU A 26 12.17 53.03 -17.41
N ILE A 27 13.08 53.76 -16.77
CA ILE A 27 14.38 53.24 -16.26
C ILE A 27 14.17 52.38 -15.02
N ALA A 28 13.30 52.80 -14.09
CA ALA A 28 13.01 52.03 -12.89
C ALA A 28 12.33 50.69 -13.22
N TRP A 29 11.42 50.67 -14.21
CA TRP A 29 10.80 49.43 -14.65
C TRP A 29 11.79 48.47 -15.31
N ARG A 30 12.72 48.99 -16.13
CA ARG A 30 13.79 48.15 -16.72
C ARG A 30 14.71 47.53 -15.66
N LEU A 31 15.03 48.27 -14.59
CA LEU A 31 15.83 47.75 -13.48
C LEU A 31 15.08 46.68 -12.68
N VAL A 32 13.79 46.87 -12.43
CA VAL A 32 12.96 45.87 -11.73
C VAL A 32 12.82 44.60 -12.56
N VAL A 33 12.55 44.71 -13.86
CA VAL A 33 12.45 43.55 -14.76
C VAL A 33 13.81 42.84 -14.89
N ALA A 34 14.92 43.59 -14.97
CA ALA A 34 16.25 43.01 -14.99
C ALA A 34 16.58 42.26 -13.69
N CYS A 35 16.25 42.82 -12.52
CA CYS A 35 16.42 42.14 -11.24
C CYS A 35 15.56 40.87 -11.13
N ILE A 36 14.31 40.90 -11.60
CA ILE A 36 13.45 39.70 -11.61
C ILE A 36 14.03 38.62 -12.53
N MET A 37 14.50 38.99 -13.73
CA MET A 37 15.15 38.04 -14.64
C MET A 37 16.46 37.48 -14.05
N LEU A 38 17.24 38.31 -13.36
CA LEU A 38 18.48 37.87 -12.72
C LEU A 38 18.22 36.91 -11.55
N VAL A 39 17.15 37.15 -10.77
CA VAL A 39 16.70 36.23 -9.71
C VAL A 39 16.22 34.90 -10.30
N VAL A 40 15.49 34.91 -11.41
CA VAL A 40 15.03 33.70 -12.11
C VAL A 40 16.18 32.90 -12.72
N ILE A 41 17.20 33.57 -13.27
CA ILE A 41 18.40 32.91 -13.82
C ILE A 41 19.29 32.34 -12.70
N LEU A 42 19.37 33.02 -11.55
CA LEU A 42 20.14 32.54 -10.39
C LEU A 42 19.42 31.41 -9.62
N HIS A 43 18.10 31.28 -9.77
CA HIS A 43 17.30 30.20 -9.17
C HIS A 43 16.84 29.18 -10.21
N GLN A 44 17.74 28.78 -11.13
CA GLN A 44 17.45 27.62 -11.97
C GLN A 44 17.16 26.42 -11.05
N PRO A 45 15.98 25.79 -11.16
CA PRO A 45 15.66 24.62 -10.37
C PRO A 45 16.70 23.55 -10.70
N SER A 46 17.34 23.00 -9.67
CA SER A 46 18.29 21.91 -9.82
C SER A 46 17.61 20.76 -10.59
N PRO A 47 18.34 20.05 -11.47
CA PRO A 47 17.78 18.92 -12.19
C PRO A 47 17.25 17.91 -11.18
N ILE A 48 15.92 17.75 -11.14
CA ILE A 48 15.25 16.78 -10.28
C ILE A 48 15.59 15.40 -10.84
N SER A 49 16.54 14.72 -10.20
CA SER A 49 16.84 13.33 -10.50
C SER A 49 15.70 12.46 -9.97
N ALA A 50 14.74 12.19 -10.85
CA ALA A 50 13.64 11.29 -10.57
C ALA A 50 14.17 9.85 -10.71
N THR A 51 14.72 9.29 -9.63
CA THR A 51 15.08 7.87 -9.55
C THR A 51 13.97 7.07 -8.87
N CYS A 52 13.84 5.81 -9.23
CA CYS A 52 12.94 4.91 -8.50
C CYS A 52 13.52 4.63 -7.12
N ARG A 53 12.73 4.86 -6.05
CA ARG A 53 13.02 4.25 -4.74
C ARG A 53 13.12 2.74 -4.94
N LYS A 54 14.32 2.21 -4.76
CA LYS A 54 14.63 0.79 -4.74
C LYS A 54 15.00 0.48 -3.29
N GLN A 55 14.18 -0.31 -2.61
CA GLN A 55 14.49 -0.82 -1.29
C GLN A 55 15.30 -2.10 -1.42
N ASP A 56 16.22 -2.32 -0.49
CA ASP A 56 16.89 -3.60 -0.38
C ASP A 56 15.84 -4.66 -0.03
N VAL A 57 15.83 -5.75 -0.78
CA VAL A 57 14.87 -6.85 -0.57
C VAL A 57 15.20 -7.50 0.76
N ASN A 58 14.26 -7.47 1.70
CA ASN A 58 14.48 -8.14 2.98
C ASN A 58 14.51 -9.65 2.75
N SER A 59 15.42 -10.35 3.42
CA SER A 59 15.52 -11.82 3.32
C SER A 59 14.22 -12.52 3.71
N CYS A 60 13.39 -11.88 4.53
CA CYS A 60 12.10 -12.40 4.93
C CYS A 60 11.00 -12.21 3.87
N GLU A 61 11.17 -11.39 2.83
CA GLU A 61 10.18 -11.24 1.75
C GLU A 61 10.10 -12.50 0.86
N ALA A 62 11.13 -13.34 0.89
CA ALA A 62 11.13 -14.61 0.19
C ALA A 62 10.17 -15.60 0.84
N ILE A 63 9.31 -16.21 0.01
CA ILE A 63 8.42 -17.30 0.44
C ILE A 63 9.23 -18.53 0.86
N CYS A 64 10.29 -18.84 0.12
CA CYS A 64 11.15 -20.00 0.35
C CYS A 64 12.57 -19.54 0.70
N VAL A 65 13.09 -20.08 1.80
CA VAL A 65 14.48 -19.87 2.23
C VAL A 65 15.20 -21.21 2.31
N PRO A 66 16.49 -21.28 1.95
CA PRO A 66 17.26 -22.50 2.10
C PRO A 66 17.46 -22.77 3.60
N VAL A 67 17.22 -24.00 4.02
CA VAL A 67 17.57 -24.47 5.36
C VAL A 67 19.07 -24.72 5.34
N THR A 68 19.86 -23.73 5.78
CA THR A 68 21.26 -24.01 6.08
C THR A 68 21.28 -24.92 7.31
N GLY A 69 21.60 -26.19 7.09
CA GLY A 69 21.80 -27.17 8.15
C GLY A 69 22.58 -26.55 9.30
N GLY A 70 22.05 -26.66 10.52
CA GLY A 70 22.44 -25.84 11.67
C GLY A 70 23.94 -25.70 11.83
N THR A 71 24.46 -24.49 11.67
CA THR A 71 25.79 -24.16 12.15
C THR A 71 25.69 -23.93 13.66
N THR A 72 25.98 -24.96 14.45
CA THR A 72 26.66 -24.73 15.73
C THR A 72 27.91 -23.93 15.43
N TRP A 73 28.00 -22.73 16.00
CA TRP A 73 29.19 -21.88 15.91
C TRP A 73 30.41 -22.67 16.42
N GLY A 74 31.35 -23.03 15.54
CA GLY A 74 32.66 -23.56 15.97
C GLY A 74 33.30 -24.69 15.19
N GLU A 75 32.89 -25.06 13.97
CA GLU A 75 33.59 -26.13 13.24
C GLU A 75 34.04 -25.71 11.83
N ASN A 76 35.35 -25.80 11.59
CA ASN A 76 36.01 -25.49 10.32
C ASN A 76 35.65 -26.57 9.28
N ILE A 77 34.65 -26.31 8.44
CA ILE A 77 34.21 -27.26 7.42
C ILE A 77 35.00 -27.06 6.13
N THR A 78 35.86 -28.04 5.83
CA THR A 78 36.51 -28.24 4.53
C THR A 78 35.95 -29.50 3.86
N THR A 79 34.64 -29.57 3.67
CA THR A 79 34.04 -30.55 2.75
C THR A 79 32.69 -30.02 2.28
N ALA A 80 32.61 -29.66 0.99
CA ALA A 80 31.34 -29.49 0.30
C ALA A 80 30.70 -30.88 0.21
N VAL A 81 29.78 -31.17 1.12
CA VAL A 81 28.90 -32.34 1.04
C VAL A 81 27.70 -31.89 0.19
N ASP A 82 27.48 -32.57 -0.94
CA ASP A 82 26.25 -32.47 -1.73
C ASP A 82 25.08 -33.08 -0.93
N THR A 83 24.62 -32.39 0.11
CA THR A 83 23.31 -32.65 0.70
C THR A 83 22.23 -31.97 -0.15
N PRO A 84 21.04 -32.57 -0.33
CA PRO A 84 19.91 -31.89 -0.95
C PRO A 84 19.63 -30.61 -0.15
N LEU A 85 19.67 -29.45 -0.81
CA LEU A 85 19.26 -28.19 -0.19
C LEU A 85 17.79 -28.31 0.19
N GLU A 86 17.52 -28.50 1.48
CA GLU A 86 16.17 -28.49 2.03
C GLU A 86 15.66 -27.04 2.02
N TRP A 87 14.46 -26.80 1.47
CA TRP A 87 13.86 -25.47 1.40
C TRP A 87 12.69 -25.38 2.36
N ARG A 88 12.65 -24.33 3.18
CA ARG A 88 11.51 -24.02 4.03
C ARG A 88 10.68 -22.94 3.37
N CYS A 89 9.50 -23.31 2.91
CA CYS A 89 8.57 -22.40 2.23
C CYS A 89 7.37 -22.07 3.14
N GLU A 90 7.08 -20.79 3.33
CA GLU A 90 5.97 -20.32 4.14
C GLU A 90 5.26 -19.12 3.48
N LEU A 91 3.98 -19.28 3.18
CA LEU A 91 3.09 -18.21 2.73
C LEU A 91 2.43 -17.54 3.94
N ARG A 92 2.95 -16.38 4.34
CA ARG A 92 2.39 -15.55 5.41
C ARG A 92 1.31 -14.63 4.89
N ILE A 93 0.10 -14.78 5.42
CA ILE A 93 -1.10 -14.03 5.05
C ILE A 93 -1.55 -13.21 6.24
N ILE A 94 -1.57 -11.89 6.08
CA ILE A 94 -2.03 -10.95 7.10
C ILE A 94 -3.54 -10.83 6.96
N VAL A 95 -4.27 -10.93 8.06
CA VAL A 95 -5.73 -10.77 8.11
C VAL A 95 -6.05 -9.65 9.09
N ILE A 96 -6.52 -8.53 8.56
CA ILE A 96 -6.86 -7.34 9.35
C ILE A 96 -8.38 -7.22 9.35
N MET A 97 -9.03 -7.48 10.48
CA MET A 97 -10.48 -7.42 10.62
C MET A 97 -10.87 -7.10 12.07
N PRO A 98 -12.06 -6.53 12.32
CA PRO A 98 -12.48 -6.22 13.67
C PRO A 98 -12.85 -7.48 14.45
N THR A 99 -12.59 -7.50 15.75
CA THR A 99 -13.11 -8.53 16.67
C THR A 99 -14.60 -8.37 16.97
N ASN A 100 -15.13 -7.16 16.80
CA ASN A 100 -16.53 -6.85 17.09
C ASN A 100 -17.49 -7.55 16.11
N THR A 101 -18.39 -8.38 16.64
CA THR A 101 -19.38 -9.13 15.86
C THR A 101 -20.56 -8.31 15.35
N SER A 102 -20.63 -7.00 15.64
CA SER A 102 -21.59 -6.11 14.97
C SER A 102 -21.30 -5.98 13.47
N ILE A 103 -20.05 -6.24 13.07
CA ILE A 103 -19.61 -6.27 11.68
C ILE A 103 -19.68 -7.70 11.14
N GLU A 104 -20.26 -7.85 9.95
CA GLU A 104 -20.55 -9.15 9.36
C GLU A 104 -19.28 -9.97 9.10
N ALA A 105 -18.27 -9.35 8.47
CA ALA A 105 -16.95 -9.95 8.30
C ALA A 105 -16.00 -9.52 9.42
N SER A 106 -16.26 -10.06 10.62
CA SER A 106 -15.42 -9.94 11.81
C SER A 106 -14.53 -11.17 12.01
N LEU A 107 -13.41 -11.01 12.74
CA LEU A 107 -12.43 -12.08 12.97
C LEU A 107 -13.07 -13.39 13.47
N PRO A 108 -13.96 -13.40 14.49
CA PRO A 108 -14.55 -14.65 14.99
C PRO A 108 -15.39 -15.39 13.93
N ARG A 109 -15.95 -14.67 12.96
CA ARG A 109 -16.77 -15.24 11.87
C ARG A 109 -15.93 -15.68 10.67
N VAL A 110 -14.89 -14.92 10.36
CA VAL A 110 -14.01 -15.19 9.19
C VAL A 110 -13.00 -16.28 9.49
N HIS A 111 -12.50 -16.37 10.72
CA HIS A 111 -11.52 -17.39 11.12
C HIS A 111 -11.91 -18.83 10.72
N PRO A 112 -13.10 -19.36 11.05
CA PRO A 112 -13.50 -20.71 10.64
C PRO A 112 -13.62 -20.87 9.11
N VAL A 113 -13.99 -19.79 8.40
CA VAL A 113 -14.06 -19.81 6.93
C VAL A 113 -12.66 -19.96 6.33
N LEU A 114 -11.65 -19.29 6.88
CA LEU A 114 -10.27 -19.43 6.43
C LEU A 114 -9.71 -20.83 6.70
N MET A 115 -10.04 -21.42 7.85
CA MET A 115 -9.64 -22.81 8.15
C MET A 115 -10.26 -23.79 7.14
N LYS A 116 -11.55 -23.59 6.81
CA LYS A 116 -12.20 -24.42 5.78
C LYS A 116 -11.63 -24.18 4.39
N ALA A 117 -11.28 -22.94 4.06
CA ALA A 117 -10.64 -22.61 2.80
C ALA A 117 -9.24 -23.25 2.69
N GLU A 118 -8.46 -23.29 3.77
CA GLU A 118 -7.19 -24.00 3.78
C GLU A 118 -7.37 -25.50 3.54
N GLU A 119 -8.34 -26.13 4.20
CA GLU A 119 -8.67 -27.55 3.95
C GLU A 119 -8.97 -27.80 2.47
N GLU A 120 -9.77 -26.95 1.83
CA GLU A 120 -10.08 -27.03 0.39
C GLU A 120 -8.87 -26.79 -0.51
N ILE A 121 -8.01 -25.82 -0.16
CA ILE A 121 -6.77 -25.54 -0.89
C ILE A 121 -5.85 -26.75 -0.88
N ARG A 122 -5.74 -27.44 0.27
CA ARG A 122 -4.94 -28.67 0.42
C ARG A 122 -5.57 -29.84 -0.33
N ALA A 123 -6.88 -30.04 -0.20
CA ALA A 123 -7.61 -31.10 -0.90
C ALA A 123 -7.47 -31.00 -2.43
N ARG A 124 -7.48 -29.77 -2.96
CA ARG A 124 -7.35 -29.50 -4.40
C ARG A 124 -5.90 -29.35 -4.87
N GLN A 125 -4.92 -29.47 -3.97
CA GLN A 125 -3.50 -29.27 -4.24
C GLN A 125 -3.18 -27.93 -4.95
N ILE A 126 -3.95 -26.87 -4.65
CA ILE A 126 -3.74 -25.53 -5.23
C ILE A 126 -2.39 -24.96 -4.74
N ILE A 127 -2.07 -25.19 -3.47
CA ILE A 127 -0.79 -24.86 -2.86
C ILE A 127 -0.06 -26.16 -2.53
N PRO A 128 1.20 -26.35 -2.98
CA PRO A 128 1.97 -27.55 -2.69
C PRO A 128 2.03 -27.85 -1.18
N PRO A 129 2.03 -29.14 -0.77
CA PRO A 129 2.08 -29.51 0.64
C PRO A 129 3.40 -29.08 1.32
N SER A 130 4.46 -28.83 0.54
CA SER A 130 5.74 -28.31 1.01
C SER A 130 5.71 -26.82 1.41
N VAL A 131 4.66 -26.08 1.04
CA VAL A 131 4.50 -24.67 1.41
C VAL A 131 3.53 -24.57 2.59
N ALA A 132 4.04 -24.15 3.75
CA ALA A 132 3.22 -23.86 4.93
C ALA A 132 2.40 -22.58 4.69
N ILE A 133 1.15 -22.55 5.16
CA ILE A 133 0.33 -21.33 5.17
C ILE A 133 0.28 -20.83 6.61
N ARG A 134 0.61 -19.55 6.82
CA ARG A 134 0.57 -18.92 8.14
C ARG A 134 -0.38 -17.74 8.11
N TRP A 135 -1.47 -17.86 8.85
CA TRP A 135 -2.45 -16.80 9.06
C TRP A 135 -2.02 -15.90 10.23
N ILE A 136 -2.01 -14.59 10.02
CA ILE A 136 -1.58 -13.61 11.02
C ILE A 136 -2.71 -12.60 11.23
N PHE A 137 -3.40 -12.69 12.36
CA PHE A 137 -4.61 -11.93 12.63
C PHE A 137 -4.31 -10.65 13.42
N TYR A 138 -4.89 -9.54 12.97
CA TYR A 138 -4.84 -8.24 13.62
C TYR A 138 -6.25 -7.67 13.80
N ASP A 139 -6.54 -7.17 14.99
CA ASP A 139 -7.77 -6.45 15.31
C ASP A 139 -7.63 -4.96 15.03
N ASP A 140 -8.29 -4.49 13.97
CA ASP A 140 -8.31 -3.07 13.61
C ASP A 140 -9.35 -2.26 14.38
N GLN A 141 -10.33 -2.92 15.04
CA GLN A 141 -11.48 -2.27 15.67
C GLN A 141 -12.23 -1.30 14.75
N CYS A 142 -12.14 -1.49 13.44
CA CYS A 142 -12.59 -0.54 12.42
C CYS A 142 -12.02 0.89 12.56
N ASP A 143 -10.86 1.04 13.20
CA ASP A 143 -10.13 2.29 13.32
C ASP A 143 -9.03 2.42 12.27
N GLN A 144 -8.93 3.62 11.69
CA GLN A 144 -7.98 3.91 10.60
C GLN A 144 -6.52 3.78 11.06
N ALA A 145 -6.19 4.32 12.24
CA ALA A 145 -4.82 4.33 12.73
C ALA A 145 -4.38 2.90 13.08
N ARG A 146 -5.24 2.14 13.78
CA ARG A 146 -4.95 0.75 14.14
C ARG A 146 -4.82 -0.16 12.92
N ALA A 147 -5.66 -0.02 11.91
CA ALA A 147 -5.54 -0.78 10.66
C ALA A 147 -4.20 -0.52 9.97
N THR A 148 -3.78 0.75 9.92
CA THR A 148 -2.52 1.17 9.30
C THR A 148 -1.32 0.59 10.05
N VAL A 149 -1.30 0.71 11.38
CA VAL A 149 -0.22 0.15 12.22
C VAL A 149 -0.18 -1.37 12.08
N SER A 150 -1.34 -2.04 12.09
CA SER A 150 -1.42 -3.49 11.90
C SER A 150 -0.88 -3.94 10.55
N ALA A 151 -1.13 -3.18 9.48
CA ALA A 151 -0.55 -3.45 8.17
C ALA A 151 0.97 -3.26 8.17
N MET A 152 1.49 -2.22 8.83
CA MET A 152 2.93 -2.00 8.95
C MET A 152 3.61 -3.07 9.81
N ASP A 153 3.00 -3.48 10.92
CA ASP A 153 3.53 -4.56 11.77
C ASP A 153 3.48 -5.90 11.03
N GLY A 154 2.36 -6.21 10.36
CA GLY A 154 2.23 -7.44 9.60
C GLY A 154 3.22 -7.56 8.44
N THR A 155 3.54 -6.44 7.77
CA THR A 155 4.46 -6.44 6.61
C THR A 155 5.91 -6.19 6.99
N GLY A 156 6.19 -5.37 8.00
CA GLY A 156 7.53 -5.08 8.46
C GLY A 156 8.06 -6.12 9.45
N ARG A 157 7.28 -6.47 10.48
CA ARG A 157 7.71 -7.37 11.55
C ARG A 157 7.47 -8.83 11.20
N ASP A 158 6.29 -9.14 10.65
CA ASP A 158 5.92 -10.53 10.31
C ASP A 158 6.16 -10.87 8.83
N CYS A 159 6.62 -9.91 8.01
CA CYS A 159 6.95 -10.12 6.60
C CYS A 159 5.83 -10.79 5.79
N GLY A 160 4.59 -10.38 6.00
CA GLY A 160 3.44 -10.93 5.27
C GLY A 160 3.45 -10.56 3.79
N HIS A 161 2.94 -11.46 2.94
CA HIS A 161 2.99 -11.34 1.47
C HIS A 161 1.69 -10.81 0.86
N VAL A 162 0.58 -10.92 1.60
CA VAL A 162 -0.74 -10.46 1.16
C VAL A 162 -1.54 -10.04 2.38
N ILE A 163 -2.36 -9.00 2.22
CA ILE A 163 -3.28 -8.53 3.25
C ILE A 163 -4.70 -8.93 2.84
N LEU A 164 -5.42 -9.59 3.72
CA LEU A 164 -6.86 -9.85 3.63
C LEU A 164 -7.62 -8.88 4.56
N GLY A 165 -8.65 -8.24 4.03
CA GLY A 165 -9.33 -7.10 4.68
C GLY A 165 -8.60 -5.77 4.39
N PRO A 166 -8.83 -4.70 5.16
CA PRO A 166 -9.86 -4.52 6.19
C PRO A 166 -11.31 -4.64 5.70
N THR A 167 -12.22 -4.88 6.64
CA THR A 167 -13.68 -4.94 6.38
C THR A 167 -14.36 -3.58 6.42
N CYS A 168 -13.86 -2.65 7.24
CA CYS A 168 -14.44 -1.32 7.36
C CYS A 168 -13.82 -0.37 6.32
N ASP A 169 -14.66 0.34 5.55
CA ASP A 169 -14.20 1.22 4.47
C ASP A 169 -13.20 2.30 4.95
N TYR A 170 -13.40 2.82 6.17
CA TYR A 170 -12.51 3.82 6.78
C TYR A 170 -11.15 3.24 7.17
N ALA A 171 -11.11 2.01 7.67
CA ALA A 171 -9.90 1.27 7.99
C ALA A 171 -9.17 0.76 6.72
N LEU A 172 -9.94 0.41 5.69
CA LEU A 172 -9.44 -0.10 4.41
C LEU A 172 -8.68 0.97 3.63
N ALA A 173 -9.20 2.20 3.58
CA ALA A 173 -8.63 3.30 2.80
C ALA A 173 -7.12 3.51 3.05
N PRO A 174 -6.62 3.70 4.29
CA PRO A 174 -5.18 3.88 4.51
C PRO A 174 -4.36 2.63 4.16
N VAL A 175 -4.85 1.42 4.47
CA VAL A 175 -4.12 0.17 4.23
C VAL A 175 -3.94 -0.04 2.73
N ALA A 176 -5.00 0.21 1.94
CA ALA A 176 -4.94 0.15 0.49
C ALA A 176 -4.01 1.22 -0.12
N ARG A 177 -4.00 2.44 0.44
CA ARG A 177 -3.09 3.52 0.00
C ARG A 177 -1.63 3.21 0.21
N ILE A 178 -1.28 2.63 1.36
CA ILE A 178 0.10 2.26 1.68
C ILE A 178 0.52 0.99 0.94
N GLY A 179 -0.42 0.15 0.52
CA GLY A 179 -0.15 -1.13 -0.14
C GLY A 179 0.83 -1.02 -1.31
N ARG A 180 0.70 0.01 -2.14
CA ARG A 180 1.63 0.26 -3.27
C ARG A 180 3.06 0.68 -2.87
N PHE A 181 3.27 1.04 -1.61
CA PHE A 181 4.56 1.49 -1.08
C PHE A 181 5.24 0.45 -0.18
N ILE A 182 4.56 -0.68 0.08
CA ILE A 182 5.10 -1.78 0.87
C ILE A 182 5.89 -2.69 -0.06
N TYR A 183 7.16 -2.96 0.27
CA TYR A 183 8.13 -3.65 -0.59
C TYR A 183 8.38 -2.91 -1.92
N ASN A 184 9.20 -3.50 -2.78
CA ASN A 184 9.56 -2.90 -4.07
C ASN A 184 8.39 -2.87 -5.08
N ASP A 185 7.52 -3.88 -5.03
CA ASP A 185 6.45 -4.08 -6.03
C ASP A 185 5.04 -3.79 -5.47
N GLY A 186 4.95 -3.35 -4.22
CA GLY A 186 3.68 -3.25 -3.51
C GLY A 186 3.25 -4.59 -2.89
N ILE A 187 2.32 -4.52 -1.95
CA ILE A 187 1.63 -5.68 -1.39
C ILE A 187 0.15 -5.68 -1.83
N PRO A 188 -0.38 -6.79 -2.35
CA PRO A 188 -1.79 -6.88 -2.70
C PRO A 188 -2.67 -6.84 -1.43
N VAL A 189 -3.72 -6.04 -1.49
CA VAL A 189 -4.74 -5.92 -0.45
C VAL A 189 -6.05 -6.47 -1.02
N ILE A 190 -6.53 -7.59 -0.49
CA ILE A 190 -7.73 -8.28 -0.97
C ILE A 190 -8.83 -8.14 0.08
N THR A 191 -9.97 -7.57 -0.29
CA THR A 191 -11.10 -7.41 0.63
C THR A 191 -12.43 -7.80 0.00
N GLY A 192 -13.31 -8.39 0.82
CA GLY A 192 -14.72 -8.56 0.47
C GLY A 192 -15.56 -7.29 0.66
N ALA A 193 -15.02 -6.29 1.35
CA ALA A 193 -15.69 -5.03 1.67
C ALA A 193 -15.34 -3.92 0.66
N GLY A 194 -15.24 -2.66 1.09
CA GLY A 194 -14.87 -1.56 0.22
C GLY A 194 -16.03 -1.07 -0.66
N TYR A 195 -17.12 -0.59 -0.06
CA TYR A 195 -18.32 -0.23 -0.82
C TYR A 195 -18.26 1.16 -1.44
N THR A 196 -17.32 1.99 -0.99
CA THR A 196 -17.11 3.35 -1.49
C THR A 196 -16.87 3.37 -3.00
N PHE A 197 -17.21 4.51 -3.61
CA PHE A 197 -17.05 4.72 -5.04
C PHE A 197 -15.58 4.57 -5.50
N ASP A 198 -14.63 5.07 -4.70
CA ASP A 198 -13.21 5.11 -5.06
C ASP A 198 -12.59 3.71 -5.18
N PHE A 199 -13.06 2.76 -4.36
CA PHE A 199 -12.67 1.36 -4.46
C PHE A 199 -13.25 0.63 -5.66
N VAL A 200 -14.10 1.27 -6.47
CA VAL A 200 -14.73 0.69 -7.67
C VAL A 200 -14.25 1.35 -8.96
N GLN A 201 -13.66 2.54 -8.89
CA GLN A 201 -13.12 3.24 -10.05
C GLN A 201 -12.04 2.40 -10.76
N ASN A 202 -11.70 2.77 -12.00
CA ASN A 202 -10.57 2.17 -12.68
C ASN A 202 -9.28 2.50 -11.90
N LYS A 203 -8.51 1.46 -11.56
CA LYS A 203 -7.31 1.52 -10.71
C LYS A 203 -6.18 0.70 -11.32
N THR A 204 -6.05 0.75 -12.64
CA THR A 204 -5.10 -0.10 -13.41
C THR A 204 -3.74 0.56 -13.59
N ARG A 205 -3.58 1.81 -13.16
CA ARG A 205 -2.33 2.56 -13.29
C ARG A 205 -1.64 2.65 -11.93
N CYS A 206 -0.31 2.57 -11.91
CA CYS A 206 0.45 2.56 -10.65
C CYS A 206 0.27 3.87 -9.85
N GLU A 207 0.00 4.99 -10.53
CA GLU A 207 -0.33 6.27 -9.87
C GLU A 207 -1.67 6.27 -9.14
N ASP A 208 -2.57 5.33 -9.47
CA ASP A 208 -3.89 5.25 -8.86
C ASP A 208 -3.74 4.90 -7.38
N GLU A 209 -4.49 5.60 -6.54
CA GLU A 209 -4.38 5.56 -5.09
C GLU A 209 -4.53 4.16 -4.49
N PHE A 210 -5.33 3.33 -5.15
CA PHE A 210 -5.75 2.02 -4.71
C PHE A 210 -5.35 0.93 -5.71
N PHE A 211 -4.26 1.13 -6.47
CA PHE A 211 -3.78 0.20 -7.49
C PHE A 211 -3.60 -1.25 -6.98
N MET A 212 -3.16 -1.41 -5.73
CA MET A 212 -2.97 -2.73 -5.11
C MET A 212 -4.23 -3.30 -4.43
N LEU A 213 -5.36 -2.60 -4.47
CA LEU A 213 -6.61 -3.03 -3.85
C LEU A 213 -7.44 -3.88 -4.81
N ILE A 214 -7.64 -5.13 -4.45
CA ILE A 214 -8.50 -6.08 -5.14
C ILE A 214 -9.74 -6.33 -4.29
N ARG A 215 -10.89 -6.23 -4.93
CA ARG A 215 -12.18 -6.38 -4.26
C ARG A 215 -12.88 -7.62 -4.79
N THR A 216 -13.24 -8.54 -3.91
CA THR A 216 -13.93 -9.78 -4.29
C THR A 216 -15.45 -9.62 -4.21
N GLY A 217 -15.96 -8.62 -3.48
CA GLY A 217 -17.39 -8.35 -3.34
C GLY A 217 -18.02 -7.72 -4.59
N TRP A 218 -19.24 -8.16 -4.93
CA TRP A 218 -20.01 -7.60 -6.05
C TRP A 218 -20.70 -6.28 -5.71
N LEU A 219 -21.11 -6.10 -4.46
CA LEU A 219 -21.90 -4.95 -4.01
C LEU A 219 -21.04 -3.70 -3.86
N SER A 220 -21.53 -2.53 -4.30
CA SER A 220 -20.92 -1.23 -4.02
C SER A 220 -21.98 -0.13 -4.06
N PHE A 221 -21.72 1.03 -3.44
CA PHE A 221 -22.68 2.14 -3.46
C PHE A 221 -22.98 2.62 -4.88
N LYS A 222 -21.99 2.56 -5.79
CA LYS A 222 -22.18 2.85 -7.23
C LYS A 222 -23.22 1.92 -7.86
N ARG A 223 -23.09 0.61 -7.62
CA ARG A 223 -24.01 -0.40 -8.20
C ARG A 223 -25.40 -0.32 -7.58
N ILE A 224 -25.50 -0.04 -6.27
CA ILE A 224 -26.79 0.17 -5.59
C ILE A 224 -27.48 1.41 -6.16
N ALA A 225 -26.76 2.50 -6.37
CA ALA A 225 -27.32 3.72 -6.95
C ALA A 225 -27.88 3.48 -8.36
N TYR A 226 -27.14 2.79 -9.24
CA TYR A 226 -27.65 2.45 -10.56
C TYR A 226 -28.86 1.53 -10.51
N PHE A 227 -28.85 0.53 -9.62
CA PHE A 227 -30.00 -0.34 -9.42
C PHE A 227 -31.26 0.44 -9.02
N MET A 228 -31.14 1.39 -8.08
CA MET A 228 -32.26 2.25 -7.68
C MET A 228 -32.74 3.16 -8.82
N ILE A 229 -31.83 3.71 -9.62
CA ILE A 229 -32.18 4.51 -10.80
C ILE A 229 -32.94 3.67 -11.82
N ASP A 230 -32.51 2.44 -12.07
CA ASP A 230 -33.16 1.55 -13.02
C ASP A 230 -34.56 1.12 -12.55
N LEU A 231 -34.76 0.94 -11.24
CA LEU A 231 -36.08 0.70 -10.65
C LEU A 231 -37.01 1.91 -10.79
N LEU A 232 -36.51 3.13 -10.59
CA LEU A 232 -37.32 4.35 -10.65
C LEU A 232 -37.68 4.80 -12.08
N LYS A 233 -37.00 4.24 -13.10
CA LYS A 233 -37.27 4.52 -14.52
C LYS A 233 -38.36 3.63 -15.11
N GLN A 234 -38.81 2.60 -14.39
CA GLN A 234 -39.98 1.78 -14.74
C GLN A 234 -41.26 2.46 -14.30
#